data_AF-C6X560-F1
#
_entry.id   AF-C6X560-F1
#
_cell.length_a   1.000
_cell.length_b   1.000
_cell.length_c   1.000
_cell.angle_alpha   90.00
_cell.angle_beta   90.00
_cell.angle_gamma   90.00
#
_symmetry.space_group_name_H-M   'P 1'
#
loop_
_entity.id
_entity.type
_entity.pdbx_description
1 polymer ?
#
loop_
_entity_poly.entity_id
_entity_poly.type
_entity_poly.pdbx_seq_one_letter_code
_entity_poly.pdbx_strand_id
1 'polypeptide(L)'
;MSQKEYYEIGKNKNLPIRCPILNYCSRRAFTIYFNSDYDKYDAGQNVQEALLKDGTLPSDFESKKIDIQGEAPTWIKGNSSYCFSGMCPEVNLFDAMNSLFKDEACVSAEYDKYYTEPKHRVLKTQHYSECPEFNFYNFEKGRKKVSESKPRKTISYKIRSILQKEIKSVCPFCYNEDVEHFHVHHIDENPANNKIDNLLMLCPNCHSKITKGDIKYEEVITMKRNLNKYC
;
A
#
# COMPACT_ATOMS: atom_id res chain seq x y z
N MET A 1 -22.03 -1.32 -10.02
CA MET A 1 -21.47 -0.51 -8.93
C MET A 1 -21.43 0.92 -9.42
N SER A 2 -22.27 1.75 -8.81
CA SER A 2 -22.39 3.17 -9.14
C SER A 2 -21.20 3.98 -8.67
N GLN A 3 -21.06 5.20 -9.18
CA GLN A 3 -20.00 6.14 -8.75
C GLN A 3 -20.04 6.42 -7.25
N LYS A 4 -21.23 6.54 -6.66
CA LYS A 4 -21.37 6.81 -5.22
C LYS A 4 -20.83 5.65 -4.37
N GLU A 5 -21.26 4.43 -4.69
CA GLU A 5 -20.77 3.22 -4.01
C GLU A 5 -19.25 3.08 -4.16
N TYR A 6 -18.72 3.41 -5.34
CA TYR A 6 -17.29 3.40 -5.62
C TYR A 6 -16.51 4.30 -4.66
N TYR A 7 -16.95 5.54 -4.49
CA TYR A 7 -16.33 6.49 -3.58
C TYR A 7 -16.48 6.12 -2.10
N GLU A 8 -17.60 5.51 -1.71
CA GLU A 8 -17.80 5.00 -0.35
C GLU A 8 -16.79 3.89 -0.02
N ILE A 9 -16.52 2.97 -0.96
CA ILE A 9 -15.47 1.95 -0.79
C ILE A 9 -14.10 2.61 -0.61
N GLY A 10 -13.76 3.59 -1.45
CA GLY A 10 -12.51 4.34 -1.37
C GLY A 10 -12.34 5.03 -0.01
N LYS A 11 -13.39 5.72 0.46
CA LYS A 11 -13.41 6.40 1.76
C LYS A 11 -13.22 5.43 2.92
N ASN A 12 -13.94 4.30 2.92
CA ASN A 12 -13.87 3.30 3.99
C ASN A 12 -12.49 2.64 4.08
N LYS A 13 -11.78 2.51 2.95
CA LYS A 13 -10.42 1.95 2.89
C LYS A 13 -9.31 3.01 3.01
N ASN A 14 -9.66 4.28 3.22
CA ASN A 14 -8.73 5.42 3.22
C ASN A 14 -7.84 5.45 1.96
N LEU A 15 -8.47 5.25 0.80
CA LEU A 15 -7.83 5.21 -0.51
C LEU A 15 -8.13 6.49 -1.30
N PRO A 16 -7.31 6.85 -2.30
CA PRO A 16 -7.59 7.99 -3.17
C PRO A 16 -8.90 7.81 -3.95
N ILE A 17 -9.47 8.93 -4.42
CA ILE A 17 -10.74 8.95 -5.16
C ILE A 17 -10.65 8.15 -6.46
N ARG A 18 -9.45 8.06 -7.05
CA ARG A 18 -9.15 7.37 -8.30
C ARG A 18 -7.91 6.51 -8.13
N CYS A 19 -7.77 5.51 -9.00
CA CYS A 19 -6.63 4.62 -9.04
C CYS A 19 -5.34 5.43 -9.31
N PRO A 20 -4.31 5.34 -8.45
CA PRO A 20 -3.10 6.17 -8.58
C PRO A 20 -2.20 5.76 -9.75
N ILE A 21 -2.45 4.60 -10.36
CA ILE A 21 -1.67 4.06 -11.48
C ILE A 21 -2.40 4.17 -12.82
N LEU A 22 -3.51 4.91 -12.88
CA LEU A 22 -4.41 4.95 -14.02
C LEU A 22 -3.69 5.25 -15.35
N ASN A 23 -2.80 6.24 -15.36
CA ASN A 23 -2.09 6.66 -16.57
C ASN A 23 -1.00 5.68 -17.03
N TYR A 24 -0.62 4.72 -16.19
CA TYR A 24 0.45 3.76 -16.45
C TYR A 24 -0.03 2.31 -16.34
N CYS A 25 -1.34 2.09 -16.27
CA CYS A 25 -1.91 0.74 -16.10
C CYS A 25 -2.20 0.12 -17.47
N SER A 26 -1.50 -0.97 -17.82
CA SER A 26 -1.73 -1.69 -19.07
C SER A 26 -3.17 -2.17 -19.20
N ARG A 27 -3.79 -2.68 -18.13
CA ARG A 27 -5.21 -3.12 -18.15
C ARG A 27 -6.15 -2.01 -18.58
N ARG A 28 -5.96 -0.78 -18.08
CA ARG A 28 -6.76 0.38 -18.49
C ARG A 28 -6.54 0.71 -19.97
N ALA A 29 -5.29 0.70 -20.43
CA ALA A 29 -4.96 0.92 -21.85
C ALA A 29 -5.68 -0.08 -22.75
N PHE A 30 -5.62 -1.38 -22.44
CA PHE A 30 -6.36 -2.41 -23.17
C PHE A 30 -7.87 -2.17 -23.15
N THR A 31 -8.45 -1.83 -21.99
CA THR A 31 -9.90 -1.56 -21.90
C THR A 31 -10.31 -0.38 -22.77
N ILE A 32 -9.54 0.72 -22.78
CA ILE A 32 -9.83 1.85 -23.67
C ILE A 32 -9.77 1.38 -25.12
N TYR A 33 -8.66 0.75 -25.51
CA TYR A 33 -8.45 0.30 -26.88
C TYR A 33 -9.59 -0.59 -27.38
N PHE A 34 -10.04 -1.55 -26.57
CA PHE A 34 -11.13 -2.44 -26.96
C PHE A 34 -12.52 -1.79 -26.92
N ASN A 35 -12.76 -0.86 -25.98
CA ASN A 35 -14.02 -0.10 -25.92
C ASN A 35 -14.15 0.90 -27.07
N SER A 36 -13.03 1.37 -27.62
CA SER A 36 -12.98 2.25 -28.78
C SER A 36 -13.03 1.46 -30.10
N ASP A 37 -13.11 2.20 -31.20
CA ASP A 37 -13.09 1.64 -32.57
C ASP A 37 -11.68 1.66 -33.20
N TYR A 38 -10.60 1.63 -32.39
CA TYR A 38 -9.22 1.66 -32.91
C TYR A 38 -8.91 0.48 -33.84
N ASP A 39 -9.53 -0.66 -33.60
CA ASP A 39 -9.46 -1.85 -34.45
C ASP A 39 -9.90 -1.59 -35.91
N LYS A 40 -10.78 -0.60 -36.13
CA LYS A 40 -11.25 -0.21 -37.47
C LYS A 40 -10.33 0.79 -38.18
N TYR A 41 -9.65 1.66 -37.45
CA TYR A 41 -8.90 2.80 -38.02
C TYR A 41 -7.39 2.58 -38.08
N ASP A 42 -6.82 1.86 -37.12
CA ASP A 42 -5.37 1.59 -37.02
C ASP A 42 -5.09 0.08 -37.03
N ALA A 43 -5.71 -0.63 -37.98
CA ALA A 43 -5.54 -2.07 -38.16
C ALA A 43 -4.06 -2.43 -38.35
N GLY A 44 -3.44 -3.05 -37.34
CA GLY A 44 -2.04 -3.50 -37.36
C GLY A 44 -1.11 -2.76 -36.40
N GLN A 45 -1.55 -1.67 -35.76
CA GLN A 45 -0.77 -1.03 -34.68
C GLN A 45 -0.95 -1.76 -33.36
N ASN A 46 0.08 -1.77 -32.54
CA ASN A 46 -0.03 -2.28 -31.18
C ASN A 46 -0.91 -1.33 -30.34
N VAL A 47 -1.64 -1.87 -29.35
CA VAL A 47 -2.52 -1.12 -28.44
C VAL A 47 -1.85 0.14 -27.90
N GLN A 48 -0.58 0.04 -27.53
CA GLN A 48 0.19 1.16 -26.99
C GLN A 48 0.47 2.24 -28.03
N GLU A 49 0.82 1.86 -29.26
CA GLU A 49 1.15 2.81 -30.33
C GLU A 49 -0.06 3.65 -30.72
N ALA A 50 -1.22 3.00 -30.86
CA ALA A 50 -2.49 3.67 -31.18
C ALA A 50 -2.85 4.71 -30.09
N LEU A 51 -2.76 4.33 -28.82
CA LEU A 51 -3.12 5.21 -27.71
C LEU A 51 -2.08 6.30 -27.42
N LEU A 52 -0.80 6.06 -27.73
CA LEU A 52 0.25 7.09 -27.68
C LEU A 52 0.05 8.13 -28.78
N LYS A 53 -0.32 7.69 -29.99
CA LYS A 53 -0.58 8.55 -31.15
C LYS A 53 -1.78 9.48 -30.92
N ASP A 54 -2.84 8.97 -30.28
CA ASP A 54 -4.02 9.75 -29.89
C ASP A 54 -3.79 10.63 -28.63
N GLY A 55 -2.66 10.46 -27.93
CA GLY A 55 -2.35 11.21 -26.72
C GLY A 55 -3.12 10.74 -25.46
N THR A 56 -3.83 9.62 -25.56
CA THR A 56 -4.51 8.98 -24.43
C THR A 56 -3.52 8.42 -23.39
N LEU A 57 -2.35 7.95 -23.85
CA LEU A 57 -1.24 7.51 -22.98
C LEU A 57 -0.11 8.55 -22.94
N PRO A 58 0.57 8.71 -21.79
CA PRO A 58 1.72 9.61 -21.69
C PRO A 58 2.92 9.06 -22.45
N SER A 59 3.80 9.94 -22.96
CA SER A 59 4.96 9.54 -23.77
C SER A 59 5.96 8.62 -23.05
N ASP A 60 5.99 8.66 -21.72
CA ASP A 60 6.85 7.83 -20.88
C ASP A 60 6.16 6.53 -20.40
N PHE A 61 4.98 6.20 -20.96
CA PHE A 61 4.18 5.03 -20.58
C PHE A 61 5.01 3.75 -20.57
N GLU A 62 5.73 3.45 -21.65
CA GLU A 62 6.45 2.17 -21.80
C GLU A 62 7.51 1.95 -20.71
N SER A 63 8.13 3.03 -20.24
CA SER A 63 9.16 2.96 -19.19
C SER A 63 8.60 2.79 -17.77
N LYS A 64 7.34 3.17 -17.55
CA LYS A 64 6.71 3.21 -16.22
C LYS A 64 5.46 2.34 -16.12
N LYS A 65 5.10 1.64 -17.19
CA LYS A 65 3.88 0.85 -17.23
C LYS A 65 3.89 -0.23 -16.18
N ILE A 66 2.70 -0.53 -15.71
CA ILE A 66 2.41 -1.69 -14.88
C ILE A 66 1.76 -2.69 -15.81
N ASP A 67 2.52 -3.73 -16.12
CA ASP A 67 2.05 -4.84 -16.95
C ASP A 67 0.87 -5.56 -16.29
N ILE A 68 0.08 -6.19 -17.15
CA ILE A 68 -1.08 -6.99 -16.73
C ILE A 68 -0.63 -8.02 -15.71
N GLN A 69 -1.32 -8.06 -14.57
CA GLN A 69 -1.11 -9.05 -13.53
C GLN A 69 -2.28 -10.03 -13.52
N GLY A 70 -1.99 -11.32 -13.56
CA GLY A 70 -3.03 -12.37 -13.61
C GLY A 70 -3.68 -12.51 -14.99
N GLU A 71 -5.00 -12.66 -15.02
CA GLU A 71 -5.74 -12.88 -16.26
C GLU A 71 -5.78 -11.61 -17.12
N ALA A 72 -5.46 -11.77 -18.41
CA ALA A 72 -5.54 -10.70 -19.39
C ALA A 72 -7.01 -10.32 -19.67
N PRO A 73 -7.30 -9.05 -20.00
CA PRO A 73 -8.63 -8.66 -20.44
C PRO A 73 -9.03 -9.44 -21.69
N THR A 74 -10.24 -9.99 -21.71
CA THR A 74 -10.77 -10.70 -22.86
C THR A 74 -11.94 -9.94 -23.45
N TRP A 75 -12.01 -9.97 -24.77
CA TRP A 75 -13.09 -9.34 -25.54
C TRP A 75 -13.54 -10.26 -26.65
N ILE A 76 -14.82 -10.59 -26.66
CA ILE A 76 -15.46 -11.38 -27.69
C ILE A 76 -16.56 -10.52 -28.30
N LYS A 77 -16.40 -10.14 -29.57
CA LYS A 77 -17.32 -9.25 -30.30
C LYS A 77 -17.87 -10.00 -31.51
N GLY A 78 -19.18 -10.19 -31.54
CA GLY A 78 -19.93 -10.59 -32.72
C GLY A 78 -20.69 -9.41 -33.33
N ASN A 79 -21.41 -9.67 -34.42
CA ASN A 79 -22.21 -8.65 -35.09
C ASN A 79 -23.43 -8.20 -34.27
N SER A 80 -23.96 -9.06 -33.40
CA SER A 80 -25.20 -8.83 -32.65
C SER A 80 -25.06 -8.99 -31.14
N SER A 81 -23.90 -9.39 -30.65
CA SER A 81 -23.62 -9.61 -29.24
C SER A 81 -22.15 -9.38 -28.94
N TYR A 82 -21.84 -9.03 -27.71
CA TYR A 82 -20.47 -8.97 -27.22
C TYR A 82 -20.40 -9.35 -25.74
N CYS A 83 -19.24 -9.84 -25.32
CA CYS A 83 -18.93 -10.09 -23.93
C CYS A 83 -17.48 -9.72 -23.66
N PHE A 84 -17.23 -9.09 -22.52
CA PHE A 84 -15.89 -8.82 -22.05
C PHE A 84 -15.70 -9.24 -20.61
N SER A 85 -14.45 -9.52 -20.25
CA SER A 85 -14.07 -9.81 -18.88
C SER A 85 -12.66 -9.29 -18.56
N GLY A 86 -12.41 -9.04 -17.29
CA GLY A 86 -11.10 -8.57 -16.82
C GLY A 86 -10.79 -7.13 -17.24
N MET A 87 -11.79 -6.31 -17.52
CA MET A 87 -11.59 -4.91 -17.91
C MET A 87 -11.33 -4.00 -16.70
N CYS A 88 -10.74 -2.84 -16.94
CA CYS A 88 -10.56 -1.82 -15.91
C CYS A 88 -11.91 -1.20 -15.53
N PRO A 89 -12.31 -1.24 -14.25
CA PRO A 89 -13.62 -0.72 -13.83
C PRO A 89 -13.74 0.80 -13.99
N GLU A 90 -12.61 1.53 -13.95
CA GLU A 90 -12.62 2.99 -14.04
C GLU A 90 -12.89 3.53 -15.45
N VAL A 91 -12.67 2.74 -16.50
CA VAL A 91 -12.95 3.20 -17.87
C VAL A 91 -14.45 3.35 -18.04
N ASN A 92 -15.24 2.31 -17.74
CA ASN A 92 -16.69 2.39 -17.86
C ASN A 92 -17.31 3.41 -16.88
N LEU A 93 -16.74 3.54 -15.68
CA LEU A 93 -17.26 4.45 -14.67
C LEU A 93 -16.96 5.93 -14.93
N PHE A 94 -15.79 6.27 -15.48
CA PHE A 94 -15.33 7.67 -15.51
C PHE A 94 -14.91 8.18 -16.89
N ASP A 95 -14.68 7.30 -17.86
CA ASP A 95 -14.26 7.70 -19.20
C ASP A 95 -15.49 7.81 -20.12
N ALA A 96 -16.03 9.02 -20.26
CA ALA A 96 -17.26 9.23 -21.04
C ALA A 96 -17.11 8.91 -22.54
N MET A 97 -15.88 8.98 -23.08
CA MET A 97 -15.62 8.75 -24.49
C MET A 97 -15.48 7.26 -24.80
N ASN A 98 -14.85 6.52 -23.89
CA ASN A 98 -14.53 5.11 -24.07
C ASN A 98 -15.36 4.20 -23.17
N SER A 99 -16.48 4.64 -22.61
CA SER A 99 -17.35 3.81 -21.77
C SER A 99 -18.44 3.13 -22.60
N LEU A 100 -18.51 1.80 -22.48
CA LEU A 100 -19.65 1.02 -22.99
C LEU A 100 -20.82 0.97 -22.01
N PHE A 101 -20.52 1.03 -20.71
CA PHE A 101 -21.47 0.96 -19.61
C PHE A 101 -21.33 2.22 -18.76
N LYS A 102 -22.00 3.28 -19.19
CA LYS A 102 -21.85 4.61 -18.58
C LYS A 102 -22.20 4.57 -17.10
N ASP A 103 -21.37 5.22 -16.29
CA ASP A 103 -21.54 5.40 -14.85
C ASP A 103 -21.52 4.11 -14.02
N GLU A 104 -21.02 3.01 -14.59
CA GLU A 104 -20.88 1.72 -13.89
C GLU A 104 -19.43 1.21 -13.86
N ALA A 105 -18.93 0.91 -12.65
CA ALA A 105 -17.65 0.26 -12.43
C ALA A 105 -17.71 -1.26 -12.69
N CYS A 106 -17.93 -1.63 -13.95
CA CYS A 106 -17.97 -3.03 -14.39
C CYS A 106 -16.62 -3.49 -14.96
N VAL A 107 -16.26 -4.73 -14.63
CA VAL A 107 -15.06 -5.42 -15.16
C VAL A 107 -15.42 -6.55 -16.11
N SER A 108 -16.67 -7.03 -16.01
CA SER A 108 -17.22 -8.02 -16.94
C SER A 108 -18.68 -7.68 -17.21
N ALA A 109 -19.06 -7.72 -18.49
CA ALA A 109 -20.43 -7.51 -18.92
C ALA A 109 -20.67 -8.16 -20.28
N GLU A 110 -21.94 -8.37 -20.59
CA GLU A 110 -22.40 -8.93 -21.85
C GLU A 110 -23.53 -8.07 -22.42
N TYR A 111 -23.65 -8.12 -23.74
CA TYR A 111 -24.73 -7.53 -24.51
C TYR A 111 -25.20 -8.54 -25.55
N ASP A 112 -26.50 -8.67 -25.68
CA ASP A 112 -27.11 -9.46 -26.75
C ASP A 112 -28.35 -8.72 -27.28
N LYS A 113 -28.40 -8.53 -28.60
CA LYS A 113 -29.53 -7.90 -29.29
C LYS A 113 -30.86 -8.61 -29.00
N TYR A 114 -30.84 -9.90 -28.70
CA TYR A 114 -32.03 -10.74 -28.46
C TYR A 114 -32.46 -10.80 -26.99
N TYR A 115 -31.72 -10.17 -26.06
CA TYR A 115 -32.18 -10.07 -24.67
C TYR A 115 -33.42 -9.19 -24.54
N THR A 116 -34.32 -9.59 -23.65
CA THR A 116 -35.39 -8.73 -23.15
C THR A 116 -34.76 -7.57 -22.38
N GLU A 117 -35.27 -6.35 -22.58
CA GLU A 117 -34.67 -5.14 -21.99
C GLU A 117 -34.44 -5.28 -20.46
N PRO A 118 -33.28 -4.86 -19.94
CA PRO A 118 -32.16 -4.26 -20.67
C PRO A 118 -31.36 -5.27 -21.51
N LYS A 119 -30.99 -4.89 -22.73
CA LYS A 119 -30.18 -5.73 -23.66
C LYS A 119 -28.74 -6.00 -23.21
N HIS A 120 -28.30 -5.36 -22.15
CA HIS A 120 -26.98 -5.54 -21.57
C HIS A 120 -27.09 -6.02 -20.13
N ARG A 121 -26.10 -6.78 -19.68
CA ARG A 121 -26.03 -7.30 -18.31
C ARG A 121 -24.62 -7.14 -17.77
N VAL A 122 -24.53 -6.51 -16.61
CA VAL A 122 -23.27 -6.43 -15.88
C VAL A 122 -23.10 -7.71 -15.06
N LEU A 123 -22.06 -8.47 -15.39
CA LEU A 123 -21.77 -9.76 -14.76
C LEU A 123 -20.92 -9.58 -13.50
N LYS A 124 -19.97 -8.63 -13.53
CA LYS A 124 -19.07 -8.37 -12.41
C LYS A 124 -18.71 -6.90 -12.31
N THR A 125 -18.77 -6.39 -11.09
CA THR A 125 -18.34 -5.03 -10.73
C THR A 125 -17.21 -5.11 -9.73
N GLN A 126 -16.34 -4.11 -9.71
CA GLN A 126 -15.14 -4.14 -8.86
C GLN A 126 -14.62 -2.72 -8.59
N HIS A 127 -14.11 -2.48 -7.39
CA HIS A 127 -13.35 -1.25 -7.10
C HIS A 127 -11.88 -1.43 -7.51
N TYR A 128 -11.17 -0.36 -7.92
CA TYR A 128 -9.77 -0.47 -8.35
C TYR A 128 -8.87 -1.08 -7.27
N SER A 129 -9.25 -0.95 -5.99
CA SER A 129 -8.50 -1.51 -4.85
C SER A 129 -8.39 -3.03 -4.88
N GLU A 130 -9.26 -3.69 -5.63
CA GLU A 130 -9.27 -5.15 -5.76
C GLU A 130 -8.54 -5.61 -7.04
N CYS A 131 -8.05 -4.66 -7.84
CA CYS A 131 -7.38 -4.92 -9.11
C CYS A 131 -5.99 -5.53 -8.87
N PRO A 132 -5.60 -6.58 -9.63
CA PRO A 132 -4.28 -7.20 -9.52
C PRO A 132 -3.11 -6.20 -9.69
N GLU A 133 -3.21 -5.30 -10.66
CA GLU A 133 -2.18 -4.28 -10.95
C GLU A 133 -1.99 -3.30 -9.79
N PHE A 134 -3.09 -2.89 -9.14
CA PHE A 134 -3.02 -1.99 -8.00
C PHE A 134 -2.43 -2.68 -6.77
N ASN A 135 -2.77 -3.96 -6.56
CA ASN A 135 -2.18 -4.76 -5.49
C ASN A 135 -0.67 -4.95 -5.70
N PHE A 136 -0.25 -5.24 -6.93
CA PHE A 136 1.16 -5.31 -7.30
C PHE A 136 1.88 -3.97 -7.05
N TYR A 137 1.30 -2.86 -7.50
CA TYR A 137 1.85 -1.52 -7.25
C TYR A 137 2.04 -1.22 -5.76
N ASN A 138 1.03 -1.52 -4.93
CA ASN A 138 1.11 -1.30 -3.50
C ASN A 138 2.17 -2.18 -2.83
N PHE A 139 2.29 -3.43 -3.27
CA PHE A 139 3.28 -4.35 -2.77
C PHE A 139 4.71 -3.89 -3.09
N GLU A 140 4.97 -3.49 -4.33
CA GLU A 140 6.27 -2.94 -4.75
C GLU A 140 6.60 -1.62 -4.05
N LYS A 141 5.60 -0.75 -3.84
CA LYS A 141 5.77 0.47 -3.04
C LYS A 141 6.08 0.14 -1.57
N GLY A 142 5.47 -0.92 -1.03
CA GLY A 142 5.75 -1.43 0.32
C GLY A 142 7.19 -1.91 0.47
N ARG A 143 7.72 -2.66 -0.50
CA ARG A 143 9.13 -3.11 -0.51
C ARG A 143 10.11 -1.94 -0.45
N LYS A 144 9.87 -0.88 -1.23
CA LYS A 144 10.73 0.32 -1.24
C LYS A 144 10.76 1.04 0.11
N LYS A 145 9.64 1.09 0.84
CA LYS A 145 9.60 1.67 2.19
C LYS A 145 10.47 0.91 3.20
N VAL A 146 10.55 -0.41 3.08
CA VAL A 146 11.39 -1.23 3.97
C VAL A 146 12.88 -0.98 3.71
N SER A 147 13.27 -0.84 2.43
CA SER A 147 14.67 -0.57 2.08
C SER A 147 15.19 0.80 2.53
N GLU A 148 14.32 1.79 2.73
CA GLU A 148 14.70 3.14 3.20
C GLU A 148 14.83 3.23 4.73
N SER A 149 14.30 2.26 5.48
CA SER A 149 14.53 2.22 6.93
C SER A 149 15.97 1.82 7.20
N LYS A 150 16.79 2.78 7.66
CA LYS A 150 18.17 2.50 8.08
C LYS A 150 18.15 1.32 9.06
N PRO A 151 18.97 0.28 8.86
CA PRO A 151 19.00 -0.86 9.77
C PRO A 151 19.28 -0.34 11.18
N ARG A 152 18.40 -0.68 12.12
CA ARG A 152 18.57 -0.30 13.53
C ARG A 152 19.91 -0.87 14.00
N LYS A 153 20.84 0.00 14.39
CA LYS A 153 22.14 -0.45 14.92
C LYS A 153 21.89 -1.30 16.16
N THR A 154 22.24 -2.57 16.10
CA THR A 154 22.11 -3.48 17.24
C THR A 154 22.98 -2.96 18.39
N ILE A 155 22.43 -2.96 19.60
CA ILE A 155 23.19 -2.60 20.79
C ILE A 155 24.22 -3.72 21.01
N SER A 156 25.51 -3.36 21.02
CA SER A 156 26.57 -4.34 21.21
C SER A 156 26.44 -5.07 22.56
N TYR A 157 26.89 -6.33 22.60
CA TYR A 157 26.92 -7.12 23.83
C TYR A 157 27.72 -6.44 24.96
N LYS A 158 28.81 -5.75 24.61
CA LYS A 158 29.64 -4.99 25.57
C LYS A 158 28.84 -3.89 26.27
N ILE A 159 28.03 -3.13 25.54
CA ILE A 159 27.17 -2.08 26.12
C ILE A 159 26.13 -2.70 27.05
N ARG A 160 25.49 -3.81 26.65
CA ARG A 160 24.53 -4.51 27.52
C ARG A 160 25.17 -4.98 28.83
N SER A 161 26.38 -5.53 28.77
CA SER A 161 27.11 -5.98 29.96
C SER A 161 27.46 -4.82 30.91
N ILE A 162 27.83 -3.65 30.37
CA ILE A 162 28.08 -2.45 31.18
C ILE A 162 26.79 -1.98 31.87
N LEU A 163 25.69 -1.87 31.13
CA LEU A 163 24.40 -1.45 31.69
C LEU A 163 23.89 -2.42 32.76
N GLN A 164 24.10 -3.72 32.59
CA GLN A 164 23.72 -4.72 33.59
C GLN A 164 24.52 -4.59 34.89
N LYS A 165 25.83 -4.28 34.79
CA LYS A 165 26.68 -4.00 35.96
C LYS A 165 26.27 -2.71 36.65
N GLU A 166 25.92 -1.67 35.89
CA GLU A 166 25.47 -0.37 36.40
C GLU A 166 24.25 -0.52 37.31
N ILE A 167 23.29 -1.37 36.92
CA ILE A 167 22.09 -1.64 37.73
C ILE A 167 22.28 -2.74 38.78
N LYS A 168 23.48 -3.35 38.86
CA LYS A 168 23.79 -4.50 39.74
C LYS A 168 22.77 -5.66 39.63
N SER A 169 22.24 -5.88 38.42
CA SER A 169 21.17 -6.85 38.14
C SER A 169 19.86 -6.63 38.93
N VAL A 170 19.59 -5.42 39.41
CA VAL A 170 18.35 -5.05 40.12
C VAL A 170 17.66 -3.92 39.37
N CYS A 171 16.33 -3.98 39.22
CA CYS A 171 15.61 -2.90 38.54
C CYS A 171 15.73 -1.57 39.32
N PRO A 172 16.19 -0.46 38.72
CA PRO A 172 16.38 0.82 39.41
C PRO A 172 15.11 1.46 39.98
N PHE A 173 13.93 1.11 39.44
CA PHE A 173 12.66 1.72 39.83
C PHE A 173 11.82 0.88 40.79
N CYS A 174 11.79 -0.43 40.60
CA CYS A 174 10.97 -1.31 41.42
C CYS A 174 11.79 -2.23 42.33
N TYR A 175 13.11 -2.16 42.27
CA TYR A 175 14.06 -2.95 43.06
C TYR A 175 13.82 -4.46 43.00
N ASN A 176 13.18 -4.94 41.93
CA ASN A 176 12.97 -6.36 41.73
C ASN A 176 14.28 -6.99 41.23
N GLU A 177 14.73 -8.01 41.94
CA GLU A 177 15.92 -8.81 41.62
C GLU A 177 15.55 -10.07 40.81
N ASP A 178 14.30 -10.52 40.90
CA ASP A 178 13.79 -11.67 40.16
C ASP A 178 13.22 -11.21 38.81
N VAL A 179 14.14 -10.89 37.90
CA VAL A 179 13.83 -10.44 36.54
C VAL A 179 14.52 -11.38 35.57
N GLU A 180 13.72 -12.17 34.86
CA GLU A 180 14.22 -13.13 33.87
C GLU A 180 15.06 -12.45 32.77
N HIS A 181 14.57 -11.33 32.25
CA HIS A 181 15.25 -10.56 31.21
C HIS A 181 15.02 -9.05 31.36
N PHE A 182 16.10 -8.27 31.31
CA PHE A 182 16.04 -6.82 31.28
C PHE A 182 15.94 -6.27 29.85
N HIS A 183 15.20 -5.18 29.69
CA HIS A 183 15.07 -4.42 28.46
C HIS A 183 15.92 -3.15 28.52
N VAL A 184 16.45 -2.73 27.36
CA VAL A 184 17.17 -1.45 27.25
C VAL A 184 16.21 -0.39 26.75
N HIS A 185 16.08 0.67 27.53
CA HIS A 185 15.30 1.86 27.19
C HIS A 185 16.23 2.98 26.70
N HIS A 186 15.90 3.58 25.56
CA HIS A 186 16.55 4.79 25.05
C HIS A 186 15.84 6.00 25.64
N ILE A 187 16.56 6.79 26.43
CA ILE A 187 16.01 7.96 27.13
C ILE A 187 15.50 8.98 26.10
N ASP A 188 16.28 9.30 25.07
CA ASP A 188 15.88 10.21 23.98
C ASP A 188 14.86 9.65 22.98
N GLU A 189 14.30 8.46 23.22
CA GLU A 189 13.40 7.74 22.32
C GLU A 189 13.96 7.47 20.91
N ASN A 190 15.27 7.65 20.70
CA ASN A 190 15.93 7.45 19.41
C ASN A 190 16.73 6.14 19.42
N PRO A 191 16.25 5.08 18.75
CA PRO A 191 16.92 3.77 18.74
C PRO A 191 18.30 3.76 18.06
N ALA A 192 18.69 4.85 17.38
CA ALA A 192 19.99 4.98 16.76
C ALA A 192 21.08 5.51 17.73
N ASN A 193 20.69 6.12 18.87
CA ASN A 193 21.60 6.71 19.83
C ASN A 193 21.99 5.72 20.93
N ASN A 194 22.98 4.88 20.64
CA ASN A 194 23.46 3.83 21.57
C ASN A 194 24.55 4.32 22.55
N LYS A 195 24.60 5.62 22.88
CA LYS A 195 25.51 6.13 23.92
C LYS A 195 25.06 5.61 25.29
N ILE A 196 25.99 5.14 26.13
CA ILE A 196 25.68 4.53 27.43
C ILE A 196 24.85 5.47 28.31
N ASP A 197 25.15 6.78 28.31
CA ASP A 197 24.40 7.78 29.08
C ASP A 197 22.95 7.98 28.62
N ASN A 198 22.64 7.55 27.40
CA ASN A 198 21.29 7.60 26.82
C ASN A 198 20.52 6.28 27.02
N LEU A 199 21.14 5.26 27.62
CA LEU A 199 20.55 3.93 27.77
C LEU A 199 20.33 3.61 29.24
N LEU A 200 19.17 3.05 29.56
CA LEU A 200 18.84 2.56 30.89
C LEU A 200 18.29 1.14 30.81
N MET A 201 18.79 0.25 31.66
CA MET A 201 18.35 -1.15 31.70
C MET A 201 17.26 -1.34 32.77
N LEU A 202 16.14 -1.94 32.37
CA LEU A 202 14.90 -1.97 33.16
C LEU A 202 14.17 -3.30 33.04
N CYS A 203 13.39 -3.66 34.06
CA CYS A 203 12.48 -4.79 33.93
C CYS A 203 11.34 -4.46 32.94
N PRO A 204 10.67 -5.48 32.35
CA PRO A 204 9.60 -5.26 31.37
C PRO A 204 8.46 -4.36 31.89
N ASN A 205 8.13 -4.47 33.17
CA ASN A 205 7.07 -3.68 33.81
C ASN A 205 7.42 -2.20 33.88
N CYS A 206 8.62 -1.85 34.36
CA CYS A 206 9.07 -0.46 34.44
C CYS A 206 9.30 0.14 33.05
N HIS A 207 9.81 -0.66 32.11
CA HIS A 207 9.93 -0.24 30.71
C HIS A 207 8.56 0.17 30.14
N SER A 208 7.54 -0.66 30.36
CA SER A 208 6.16 -0.38 29.92
C SER A 208 5.58 0.88 30.57
N LYS A 209 5.82 1.08 31.87
CA LYS A 209 5.39 2.29 32.60
C LYS A 209 6.01 3.57 32.02
N ILE A 210 7.30 3.56 31.67
CA ILE A 210 7.94 4.71 31.02
C ILE A 210 7.32 4.97 29.65
N THR A 211 7.16 3.92 28.82
CA THR A 211 6.57 4.07 27.48
C THR A 211 5.14 4.63 27.53
N LYS A 212 4.39 4.34 28.59
CA LYS A 212 3.03 4.85 28.82
C LYS A 212 2.99 6.24 29.48
N GLY A 213 4.12 6.75 29.97
CA GLY A 213 4.20 8.02 30.69
C GLY A 213 3.83 7.94 32.18
N ASP A 214 3.68 6.75 32.75
CA ASP A 214 3.43 6.55 34.19
C ASP A 214 4.66 6.93 35.04
N ILE A 215 5.86 6.78 34.46
CA ILE A 215 7.13 7.28 34.99
C ILE A 215 7.56 8.43 34.10
N LYS A 216 7.82 9.60 34.68
CA LYS A 216 8.12 10.81 33.92
C LYS A 216 9.55 10.79 33.41
N TYR A 217 9.77 11.40 32.24
CA TYR A 217 11.08 11.54 31.61
C TYR A 217 12.17 12.11 32.55
N GLU A 218 11.80 13.11 33.36
CA GLU A 218 12.69 13.75 34.35
C GLU A 218 13.17 12.76 35.43
N GLU A 219 12.31 11.84 35.84
CA GLU A 219 12.64 10.77 36.81
C GLU A 219 13.62 9.78 36.18
N VAL A 220 13.44 9.45 34.90
CA VAL A 220 14.35 8.56 34.15
C VAL A 220 15.75 9.16 34.03
N ILE A 221 15.86 10.45 33.68
CA ILE A 221 17.16 11.15 33.64
C ILE A 221 17.81 11.16 35.02
N THR A 222 17.05 11.49 36.05
CA THR A 222 17.56 11.58 37.43
C THR A 222 18.06 10.23 37.90
N MET A 223 17.32 9.16 37.61
CA MET A 223 17.73 7.79 37.93
C MET A 223 19.02 7.41 37.21
N LYS A 224 19.14 7.67 35.90
CA LYS A 224 20.36 7.39 35.14
C LYS A 224 21.57 8.13 35.69
N ARG A 225 21.41 9.41 36.05
CA ARG A 225 22.47 10.22 36.68
C ARG A 225 22.88 9.68 38.04
N ASN A 226 21.94 9.18 38.84
CA ASN A 226 22.24 8.60 40.15
C ASN A 226 23.04 7.32 40.02
N LEU A 227 22.71 6.45 39.05
CA LEU A 227 23.48 5.23 38.80
C LEU A 227 24.94 5.53 38.39
N ASN A 228 25.14 6.52 37.53
CA ASN A 228 26.48 6.97 37.12
C ASN A 228 27.33 7.55 38.27
N LYS A 229 26.74 7.98 39.40
CA LYS A 229 27.50 8.52 40.56
C LYS A 229 28.15 7.43 41.42
N TYR A 230 27.73 6.17 41.27
CA TYR A 230 28.19 5.05 42.10
C TYR A 230 29.03 4.03 41.29
N CYS A 231 29.52 4.43 40.12
CA CYS A 231 30.43 3.65 39.26
C CYS A 231 31.83 4.25 39.23
#